data_AF-A0A7K2WHW9-F1
#
_entry.id   AF-A0A7K2WHW9-F1
#
_cell.length_a   1.000
_cell.length_b   1.000
_cell.length_c   1.000
_cell.angle_alpha   90.00
_cell.angle_beta   90.00
_cell.angle_gamma   90.00
#
_symmetry.space_group_name_H-M   'P 1'
#
loop_
_entity.id
_entity.type
_entity.pdbx_description
1 polymer ?
#
loop_
_entity_poly.entity_id
_entity_poly.type
_entity_poly.pdbx_seq_one_letter_code
_entity_poly.pdbx_strand_id
1 'polypeptide(L)'
;MARIVVIGAGMGAMAAAARLAVAGHRVTVYERAATYGGSVGRFSRAGFVFDTGPGLLHLPAVYRDLFVKTGKEPLEACVELRQVDPAARHVFADGTDVLLPDASRGGVVAALDAALGA
;
A
#
# COMPACT_ATOMS: atom_id res chain seq x y z
N MET A 1 8.94 -27.45 14.32
CA MET A 1 7.65 -26.74 14.22
C MET A 1 7.39 -25.99 15.52
N ALA A 2 7.32 -24.66 15.49
CA ALA A 2 7.07 -23.83 16.67
C ALA A 2 5.61 -23.34 16.72
N ARG A 3 5.13 -22.98 17.92
CA ARG A 3 3.88 -22.23 18.13
C ARG A 3 4.25 -20.77 18.31
N ILE A 4 3.80 -19.91 17.41
CA ILE A 4 4.17 -18.49 17.40
C ILE A 4 2.92 -17.64 17.54
N VAL A 5 2.98 -16.68 18.45
CA VAL A 5 1.94 -15.67 18.62
C VAL A 5 2.40 -14.39 17.96
N VAL A 6 1.56 -13.82 17.09
CA VAL A 6 1.74 -12.50 16.49
C VAL A 6 0.67 -11.57 17.05
N ILE A 7 1.06 -10.43 17.60
CA ILE A 7 0.15 -9.45 18.19
C ILE A 7 -0.02 -8.29 17.20
N GLY A 8 -1.28 -7.98 16.88
CA GLY A 8 -1.68 -7.07 15.82
C GLY A 8 -1.86 -7.77 14.47
N ALA A 9 -2.80 -7.29 13.67
CA ALA A 9 -3.13 -7.73 12.32
C ALA A 9 -2.97 -6.59 11.30
N GLY A 10 -1.99 -5.72 11.51
CA GLY A 10 -1.53 -4.76 10.50
C GLY A 10 -0.68 -5.42 9.41
N MET A 11 -0.35 -4.67 8.35
CA MET A 11 0.35 -5.20 7.16
C MET A 11 1.65 -5.95 7.50
N GLY A 12 2.50 -5.38 8.35
CA GLY A 12 3.76 -6.01 8.75
C GLY A 12 3.56 -7.30 9.55
N ALA A 13 2.58 -7.31 10.45
CA ALA A 13 2.26 -8.47 11.29
C ALA A 13 1.67 -9.60 10.45
N MET A 14 0.75 -9.29 9.53
CA MET A 14 0.17 -10.27 8.60
C MET A 14 1.22 -10.83 7.64
N ALA A 15 2.13 -9.98 7.12
CA ALA A 15 3.24 -10.44 6.29
C ALA A 15 4.18 -11.40 7.05
N ALA A 16 4.54 -11.06 8.29
CA ALA A 16 5.36 -11.92 9.14
C ALA A 16 4.63 -13.25 9.44
N ALA A 17 3.35 -13.20 9.81
CA ALA A 17 2.54 -14.37 10.10
C ALA A 17 2.45 -15.32 8.89
N ALA A 18 2.22 -14.78 7.69
CA ALA A 18 2.17 -15.55 6.45
C ALA A 18 3.51 -16.25 6.16
N ARG A 19 4.64 -15.54 6.27
CA ARG A 19 5.97 -16.14 6.04
C ARG A 19 6.32 -17.22 7.07
N LEU A 20 5.98 -17.00 8.34
CA LEU A 20 6.19 -17.99 9.41
C LEU A 20 5.30 -19.23 9.22
N ALA A 21 4.05 -19.04 8.77
CA ALA A 21 3.15 -20.15 8.45
C ALA A 21 3.69 -21.00 7.29
N VAL A 22 4.17 -20.36 6.21
CA VAL A 22 4.83 -21.05 5.08
C VAL A 22 6.11 -21.77 5.50
N ALA A 23 6.85 -21.25 6.48
CA ALA A 23 8.00 -21.93 7.08
C ALA A 23 7.64 -23.16 7.94
N GLY A 24 6.35 -23.54 8.02
CA GLY A 24 5.90 -24.72 8.73
C GLY A 24 5.70 -24.50 10.24
N HIS A 25 5.46 -23.26 10.67
CA HIS A 25 5.10 -22.96 12.05
C HIS A 25 3.59 -22.84 12.24
N ARG A 26 3.10 -23.16 13.45
CA ARG A 26 1.71 -22.88 13.84
C ARG A 26 1.63 -21.46 14.36
N VAL A 27 1.10 -20.56 13.55
CA VAL A 27 0.97 -19.13 13.89
C VAL A 27 -0.45 -18.83 14.38
N THR A 28 -0.56 -18.00 15.41
CA THR A 28 -1.84 -17.44 15.88
C THR A 28 -1.71 -15.93 15.94
N VAL A 29 -2.59 -15.22 15.25
CA VAL A 29 -2.63 -13.76 15.22
C VAL A 29 -3.72 -13.29 16.18
N TYR A 30 -3.40 -12.34 17.06
CA TYR A 30 -4.38 -11.66 17.91
C TYR A 30 -4.48 -10.20 17.50
N GLU A 31 -5.69 -9.76 17.19
CA GLU A 31 -6.01 -8.37 16.90
C GLU A 31 -7.02 -7.87 17.94
N ARG A 32 -6.80 -6.65 18.43
CA ARG A 32 -7.70 -6.00 19.39
C ARG A 32 -8.88 -5.34 18.67
N ALA A 33 -8.65 -4.82 17.47
CA ALA A 33 -9.67 -4.19 16.64
C ALA A 33 -10.70 -5.22 16.15
N ALA A 34 -11.83 -4.72 15.67
CA ALA A 34 -12.90 -5.58 15.13
C ALA A 34 -12.50 -6.31 13.83
N THR A 35 -11.45 -5.84 13.14
CA THR A 35 -10.97 -6.39 11.88
C THR A 35 -9.46 -6.23 11.74
N TYR A 36 -8.87 -6.98 10.81
CA TYR A 36 -7.50 -6.82 10.35
C TYR A 36 -7.29 -5.47 9.62
N GLY A 37 -6.03 -5.12 9.38
CA GLY A 37 -5.63 -3.94 8.60
C GLY A 37 -4.74 -2.98 9.40
N GLY A 38 -4.89 -2.94 10.73
CA GLY A 38 -4.10 -2.02 11.56
C GLY A 38 -4.28 -0.56 11.09
N SER A 39 -3.22 0.08 10.60
CA SER A 39 -3.28 1.45 10.11
C SER A 39 -4.00 1.62 8.77
N VAL A 40 -4.15 0.58 7.94
CA VAL A 40 -4.87 0.64 6.64
C VAL A 40 -6.36 0.29 6.80
N GLY A 41 -7.00 0.89 7.81
CA GLY A 41 -8.40 0.65 8.12
C GLY A 41 -9.37 1.30 7.13
N ARG A 42 -10.64 0.92 7.27
CA ARG A 42 -11.77 1.45 6.49
C ARG A 42 -12.89 1.88 7.42
N PHE A 43 -13.46 3.04 7.15
CA PHE A 43 -14.65 3.57 7.82
C PHE A 43 -15.77 3.77 6.82
N SER A 44 -16.99 3.29 7.13
CA SER A 44 -18.15 3.44 6.24
C SER A 44 -19.28 4.19 6.93
N ARG A 45 -19.87 5.17 6.26
CA ARG A 45 -21.00 5.95 6.77
C ARG A 45 -21.87 6.46 5.64
N ALA A 46 -23.20 6.29 5.78
CA ALA A 46 -24.20 6.81 4.84
C ALA A 46 -23.93 6.46 3.36
N GLY A 47 -23.46 5.24 3.09
CA GLY A 47 -23.12 4.78 1.73
C GLY A 47 -21.72 5.16 1.24
N PHE A 48 -20.97 5.98 1.98
CA PHE A 48 -19.60 6.35 1.67
C PHE A 48 -18.60 5.46 2.42
N VAL A 49 -17.42 5.30 1.81
CA VAL A 49 -16.29 4.56 2.35
C VAL A 49 -15.08 5.49 2.40
N PHE A 50 -14.40 5.51 3.54
CA PHE A 50 -13.24 6.32 3.81
C PHE A 50 -12.09 5.42 4.27
N ASP A 51 -10.95 5.49 3.59
CA ASP A 51 -9.74 4.85 4.07
C ASP A 51 -9.18 5.69 5.22
N THR A 52 -8.86 5.03 6.35
CA THR A 52 -8.35 5.71 7.56
C THR A 52 -6.83 5.68 7.65
N GLY A 53 -6.17 5.15 6.62
CA GLY A 53 -4.73 4.95 6.53
C GLY A 53 -4.15 5.47 5.22
N PRO A 54 -2.89 5.09 4.92
CA PRO A 54 -2.28 5.38 3.63
C PRO A 54 -3.14 4.82 2.48
N GLY A 55 -3.57 5.70 1.56
CA GLY A 55 -4.41 5.32 0.41
C GLY A 55 -3.64 4.96 -0.86
N LEU A 56 -2.31 5.14 -0.87
CA LEU A 56 -1.46 4.86 -2.03
C LEU A 56 -0.49 3.72 -1.76
N LEU A 57 -0.31 2.87 -2.78
CA LEU A 57 0.63 1.76 -2.78
C LEU A 57 1.90 2.14 -3.54
N HIS A 58 2.85 2.80 -2.88
CA HIS A 58 4.05 3.35 -3.55
C HIS A 58 4.99 2.29 -4.14
N LEU A 59 5.08 1.11 -3.52
CA LEU A 59 5.99 0.04 -3.95
C LEU A 59 5.26 -1.29 -4.10
N PRO A 60 4.47 -1.49 -5.18
CA PRO A 60 3.75 -2.75 -5.42
C PRO A 60 4.67 -3.98 -5.48
N ALA A 61 5.93 -3.79 -5.88
CA ALA A 61 6.93 -4.87 -5.97
C ALA A 61 7.13 -5.63 -4.64
N VAL A 62 7.07 -4.94 -3.50
CA VAL A 62 7.22 -5.58 -2.17
C VAL A 62 6.06 -6.53 -1.88
N TYR A 63 4.85 -6.15 -2.29
CA TYR A 63 3.66 -6.97 -2.10
C TYR A 63 3.60 -8.13 -3.10
N ARG A 64 4.00 -7.90 -4.35
CA ARG A 64 4.15 -8.98 -5.35
C ARG A 64 5.09 -10.07 -4.84
N ASP A 65 6.25 -9.67 -4.31
CA ASP A 65 7.22 -10.60 -3.72
C ASP A 65 6.63 -11.38 -2.53
N LEU A 66 5.92 -10.69 -1.64
CA LEU A 66 5.25 -11.32 -0.50
C LEU A 66 4.23 -12.37 -0.96
N PHE A 67 3.38 -12.05 -1.94
CA PHE A 67 2.32 -12.93 -2.44
C PHE A 67 2.90 -14.18 -3.11
N VAL A 68 3.91 -14.03 -3.96
CA VAL A 68 4.60 -15.17 -4.58
C VAL A 68 5.24 -16.07 -3.51
N LYS A 69 5.87 -15.50 -2.49
CA LYS A 69 6.58 -16.26 -1.45
C LYS A 69 5.66 -16.90 -0.41
N THR A 70 4.41 -16.44 -0.26
CA THR A 70 3.51 -16.92 0.81
C THR A 70 2.22 -17.57 0.30
N GLY A 71 1.60 -17.02 -0.73
CA GLY A 71 0.39 -17.55 -1.36
C GLY A 71 0.65 -18.40 -2.60
N LYS A 72 1.84 -18.29 -3.21
CA LYS A 72 2.19 -18.89 -4.51
C LYS A 72 1.29 -18.43 -5.66
N GLU A 73 0.67 -17.26 -5.51
CA GLU A 73 -0.15 -16.61 -6.52
C GLU A 73 0.35 -15.17 -6.74
N PRO A 74 0.21 -14.60 -7.96
CA PRO A 74 0.47 -13.18 -8.20
C PRO A 74 -0.47 -12.30 -7.38
N LEU A 75 0.00 -11.13 -6.94
CA LEU A 75 -0.81 -10.16 -6.21
C LEU A 75 -2.06 -9.74 -7.01
N GLU A 76 -1.90 -9.55 -8.31
CA GLU A 76 -2.94 -9.12 -9.24
C GLU A 76 -4.06 -10.16 -9.42
N ALA A 77 -3.83 -11.42 -9.05
CA ALA A 77 -4.89 -12.42 -9.01
C ALA A 77 -5.83 -12.24 -7.81
N CYS A 78 -5.37 -11.54 -6.77
CA CYS A 78 -6.10 -11.35 -5.52
C CYS A 78 -6.72 -9.94 -5.40
N VAL A 79 -6.09 -8.93 -5.99
CA VAL A 79 -6.53 -7.52 -5.93
C VAL A 79 -6.26 -6.80 -7.25
N GLU A 80 -7.17 -5.90 -7.62
CA GLU A 80 -6.95 -4.97 -8.71
C GLU A 80 -5.94 -3.89 -8.29
N LEU A 81 -4.92 -3.67 -9.11
CA LEU A 81 -3.99 -2.56 -8.96
C LEU A 81 -4.20 -1.56 -10.09
N ARG A 82 -4.56 -0.33 -9.72
CA ARG A 82 -4.72 0.78 -10.65
C ARG A 82 -3.59 1.78 -10.47
N GLN A 83 -2.86 2.07 -11.54
CA GLN A 83 -1.91 3.16 -11.57
C GLN A 83 -2.66 4.49 -11.46
N VAL A 84 -2.17 5.38 -10.58
CA VAL A 84 -2.71 6.73 -10.40
C VAL A 84 -1.84 7.68 -11.18
N ASP A 85 -2.39 8.27 -12.25
CA ASP A 85 -1.69 9.24 -13.10
C ASP A 85 -2.63 10.43 -13.40
N PRO A 86 -2.24 11.69 -13.11
CA PRO A 86 -0.96 12.11 -12.49
C PRO A 86 -0.81 11.59 -11.05
N ALA A 87 0.43 11.31 -10.63
CA ALA A 87 0.73 10.87 -9.27
C ALA A 87 0.44 11.96 -8.23
N ALA A 88 0.65 13.23 -8.59
CA ALA A 88 0.36 14.37 -7.74
C ALA A 88 0.05 15.62 -8.57
N ARG A 89 -0.74 16.52 -7.98
CA ARG A 89 -0.93 17.90 -8.46
C ARG A 89 -0.47 18.85 -7.36
N HIS A 90 0.50 19.71 -7.68
CA HIS A 90 0.97 20.75 -6.77
C HIS A 90 0.38 22.10 -7.21
N VAL A 91 -0.37 22.72 -6.31
CA VAL A 91 -0.92 24.07 -6.52
C VAL A 91 -0.20 25.02 -5.58
N PHE A 92 0.51 25.98 -6.14
CA PHE A 92 1.30 26.96 -5.40
C PHE A 92 0.48 28.23 -5.12
N ALA A 93 0.92 29.02 -4.14
CA ALA A 93 0.20 30.22 -3.69
C ALA A 93 0.11 31.33 -4.75
N ASP A 94 1.04 31.34 -5.70
CA ASP A 94 1.09 32.27 -6.84
C ASP A 94 0.20 31.82 -8.02
N GLY A 95 -0.48 30.68 -7.89
CA GLY A 95 -1.30 30.09 -8.94
C GLY A 95 -0.56 29.14 -9.87
N THR A 96 0.75 28.93 -9.69
CA THR A 96 1.49 27.91 -10.42
C THR A 96 0.90 26.53 -10.13
N ASP A 97 0.72 25.71 -11.18
CA ASP A 97 0.11 24.39 -11.12
C ASP A 97 1.03 23.37 -11.81
N VAL A 98 1.39 22.30 -11.10
CA VAL A 98 2.31 21.27 -11.58
C VAL A 98 1.68 19.90 -11.43
N LEU A 99 1.42 19.25 -12.56
CA LEU A 99 1.01 17.85 -12.61
C LEU A 99 2.27 16.98 -12.73
N LEU A 100 2.52 16.16 -11.71
CA LEU A 100 3.62 15.21 -11.71
C LEU A 100 3.14 13.86 -12.25
N PRO A 101 3.71 13.37 -13.36
CA PRO A 101 3.36 12.06 -13.89
C PRO A 101 3.85 10.95 -12.96
N ASP A 102 3.12 9.83 -12.94
CA ASP A 102 3.59 8.64 -12.22
C ASP A 102 4.74 7.94 -12.95
N ALA A 103 5.58 7.22 -12.20
CA ALA A 103 6.61 6.29 -12.69
C ALA A 103 7.62 6.85 -13.73
N SER A 104 7.70 8.17 -13.94
CA SER A 104 8.59 8.79 -14.91
C SER A 104 9.46 9.86 -14.26
N ARG A 105 10.69 9.49 -13.86
CA ARG A 105 11.66 10.46 -13.33
C ARG A 105 11.91 11.61 -14.32
N GLY A 106 12.08 11.29 -15.60
CA GLY A 106 12.29 12.29 -16.65
C GLY A 106 11.06 13.19 -16.85
N GLY A 107 9.86 12.62 -16.78
CA GLY A 107 8.61 13.39 -16.85
C GLY A 107 8.42 14.31 -15.64
N VAL A 108 8.79 13.87 -14.45
CA VAL A 108 8.79 14.70 -13.23
C VAL A 108 9.76 15.87 -13.38
N VAL A 109 11.00 15.63 -13.84
CA VAL A 109 11.98 16.71 -14.07
C VAL A 109 11.45 17.71 -15.11
N ALA A 110 10.98 17.22 -16.26
CA ALA A 110 10.44 18.09 -17.30
C ALA A 110 9.23 18.91 -16.84
N ALA A 111 8.33 18.33 -16.03
CA ALA A 111 7.17 19.04 -15.47
C ALA A 111 7.58 20.14 -14.48
N LEU A 112 8.58 19.86 -13.64
CA LEU A 112 9.12 20.85 -12.70
C LEU A 112 9.85 21.97 -13.43
N ASP A 113 10.75 21.66 -14.37
CA ASP A 113 11.50 22.66 -15.15
C ASP A 113 10.56 23.57 -15.93
N ALA A 114 9.49 23.02 -16.53
CA ALA A 114 8.52 23.78 -17.30
C ALA A 114 7.72 24.77 -16.43
N ALA A 115 7.46 24.44 -15.17
CA ALA A 115 6.61 25.24 -14.29
C ALA A 115 7.38 26.18 -13.36
N LEU A 116 8.57 25.77 -12.91
CA LEU A 116 9.35 26.47 -11.89
C LEU A 116 10.65 27.08 -12.43
N GLY A 117 11.01 26.76 -13.68
CA GLY A 117 12.31 27.12 -14.25
C GLY A 117 13.45 26.21 -13.75
N ALA A 118 14.58 26.27 -14.45
CA ALA A 118 15.83 25.58 -14.10
C ALA A 118 16.74 26.45 -13.21
#